data_AF-A0A6V7RKN7-F1
#
_entry.id   AF-A0A6V7RKN7-F1
#
_cell.length_a   1.000
_cell.length_b   1.000
_cell.length_c   1.000
_cell.angle_alpha   90.00
_cell.angle_beta   90.00
_cell.angle_gamma   90.00
#
_symmetry.space_group_name_H-M   'P 1'
#
loop_
_entity.id
_entity.type
_entity.pdbx_description
1 polymer ?
#
loop_
_entity_poly.entity_id
_entity_poly.type
_entity_poly.pdbx_seq_one_letter_code
_entity_poly.pdbx_strand_id
1 'polypeptide(L)'
;MIKRLVVLFILTLLVIGIMNYSGVYNLEFTGTNVLYSYLVILALYTLYMIFYKFFKAIVGLFMFAIILFIIYYIYNFITGNSLDFMPF
;
A
#
# COMPACT_ATOMS: atom_id res chain seq x y z
N MET A 1 9.52 -14.71 -9.90
CA MET A 1 8.14 -14.35 -10.30
C MET A 1 7.15 -15.50 -10.12
N ILE A 2 7.50 -16.73 -10.52
CA ILE A 2 6.64 -17.93 -10.41
C ILE A 2 6.01 -18.11 -9.02
N LYS A 3 6.79 -18.01 -7.93
CA LYS A 3 6.25 -18.13 -6.56
C LYS A 3 5.12 -17.13 -6.25
N ARG A 4 5.18 -15.91 -6.79
CA ARG A 4 4.13 -14.89 -6.58
C ARG A 4 2.86 -15.23 -7.35
N LEU A 5 2.98 -15.73 -8.58
CA LEU A 5 1.83 -16.17 -9.37
C LEU A 5 1.11 -17.36 -8.72
N VAL A 6 1.88 -18.31 -8.17
CA VAL A 6 1.32 -19.44 -7.41
C VAL A 6 0.57 -18.96 -6.17
N VAL A 7 1.14 -18.02 -5.41
CA VAL A 7 0.46 -17.44 -4.24
C VAL A 7 -0.82 -16.73 -4.63
N LEU A 8 -0.81 -15.92 -5.71
CA LEU A 8 -2.03 -15.24 -6.20
C LEU A 8 -3.09 -16.25 -6.65
N PHE A 9 -2.68 -17.36 -7.24
CA PHE A 9 -3.59 -18.42 -7.65
C PHE A 9 -4.24 -19.10 -6.44
N ILE A 10 -3.46 -19.49 -5.43
CA ILE A 10 -3.97 -20.03 -4.17
C ILE A 10 -4.93 -19.03 -3.49
N LEU A 11 -4.55 -17.75 -3.46
CA LEU A 11 -5.38 -16.68 -2.91
C LEU A 11 -6.73 -16.59 -3.63
N THR A 12 -6.73 -16.79 -4.95
CA THR A 12 -7.95 -16.79 -5.76
C THR A 12 -8.90 -17.91 -5.36
N LEU A 13 -8.38 -19.13 -5.24
CA LEU A 13 -9.18 -20.28 -4.80
C LEU A 13 -9.75 -20.05 -3.38
N LEU A 14 -8.94 -19.46 -2.49
CA LEU A 14 -9.31 -19.16 -1.12
C LEU A 14 -10.40 -18.08 -1.05
N VAL A 15 -10.28 -17.03 -1.87
CA VAL A 15 -11.28 -15.96 -1.98
C VAL A 15 -12.62 -16.47 -2.51
N ILE A 16 -12.61 -17.31 -3.55
CA ILE A 16 -13.84 -17.96 -4.05
C ILE A 16 -14.45 -18.85 -2.96
N GLY A 17 -13.63 -19.64 -2.26
CA GLY A 17 -14.09 -20.49 -1.15
C GLY A 17 -14.75 -19.69 -0.02
N ILE A 18 -14.15 -18.56 0.38
CA ILE A 18 -14.72 -17.67 1.41
C ILE A 18 -16.03 -17.03 0.92
N MET A 19 -16.08 -16.55 -0.33
CA MET A 19 -17.30 -15.95 -0.87
C MET A 19 -18.47 -16.93 -0.89
N ASN A 20 -18.22 -18.18 -1.28
CA ASN A 20 -19.21 -19.25 -1.26
C ASN A 20 -19.60 -19.65 0.17
N TYR A 21 -18.63 -19.78 1.09
CA TYR A 21 -18.89 -20.14 2.48
C TYR A 21 -19.69 -19.06 3.24
N SER A 22 -19.39 -17.79 2.98
CA SER A 22 -20.07 -16.66 3.62
C SER A 22 -21.48 -16.41 3.06
N GLY A 23 -21.87 -17.10 1.97
CA GLY A 23 -23.15 -16.89 1.30
C GLY A 23 -23.28 -15.52 0.62
N VAL A 24 -22.19 -14.74 0.55
CA VAL A 24 -22.17 -13.40 -0.06
C VAL A 24 -22.34 -13.50 -1.57
N TYR A 25 -21.74 -14.53 -2.18
CA TYR A 25 -21.87 -14.83 -3.60
C TYR A 25 -21.79 -16.35 -3.81
N ASN A 26 -22.74 -16.90 -4.56
CA ASN A 26 -22.66 -18.29 -5.02
C ASN A 26 -21.95 -18.33 -6.37
N LEU A 27 -20.62 -18.41 -6.32
CA LEU A 27 -19.77 -18.63 -7.48
C LEU A 27 -19.59 -20.12 -7.71
N GLU A 28 -20.16 -20.63 -8.80
CA GLU A 28 -19.86 -21.98 -9.25
C GLU A 28 -18.37 -22.13 -9.53
N PHE A 29 -17.79 -23.26 -9.13
CA PHE A 29 -16.35 -23.52 -9.27
C PHE A 29 -16.01 -23.97 -10.70
N THR A 30 -16.23 -23.06 -11.65
CA THR A 30 -15.91 -23.25 -13.07
C THR A 30 -14.57 -22.60 -13.42
N GLY A 31 -13.88 -23.13 -14.43
CA GLY A 31 -12.60 -22.56 -14.88
C GLY A 31 -12.69 -21.07 -15.25
N THR A 32 -13.83 -20.66 -15.83
CA THR A 32 -14.09 -19.26 -16.20
C THR A 32 -14.19 -18.35 -14.99
N ASN A 33 -14.93 -18.75 -13.94
CA ASN A 33 -15.07 -17.96 -12.72
C ASN A 33 -13.73 -17.84 -11.98
N VAL A 34 -12.96 -18.93 -11.92
CA VAL A 34 -11.60 -18.91 -11.35
C VAL A 34 -10.71 -17.93 -12.11
N LEU A 35 -10.77 -17.92 -13.44
CA LEU A 35 -9.97 -17.01 -14.26
C LEU A 35 -10.37 -15.55 -14.06
N TYR A 36 -11.67 -15.24 -13.98
CA TYR A 36 -12.14 -13.88 -13.70
C TYR A 36 -11.71 -13.41 -12.31
N SER A 37 -11.90 -14.21 -11.27
CA SER A 37 -11.45 -13.87 -9.92
C SER A 37 -9.93 -13.67 -9.86
N TYR A 38 -9.16 -14.49 -10.60
CA TYR A 38 -7.71 -14.35 -10.68
C TYR A 38 -7.30 -13.00 -11.30
N LEU A 39 -7.95 -12.62 -12.41
CA LEU A 39 -7.69 -11.33 -13.08
C LEU A 39 -8.01 -10.14 -12.17
N VAL A 40 -9.11 -10.21 -11.41
CA VAL A 40 -9.48 -9.17 -10.44
C VAL A 40 -8.41 -9.04 -9.34
N ILE A 41 -7.96 -10.16 -8.78
CA ILE A 41 -6.90 -10.18 -7.77
C ILE A 41 -5.59 -9.62 -8.33
N LEU A 42 -5.26 -9.94 -9.59
CA LEU A 42 -4.07 -9.42 -10.25
C LEU A 42 -4.17 -7.90 -10.51
N ALA A 43 -5.35 -7.39 -10.85
CA ALA A 43 -5.59 -5.95 -10.96
C ALA A 43 -5.44 -5.25 -9.60
N LEU A 44 -6.03 -5.80 -8.53
CA LEU A 44 -5.89 -5.27 -7.17
C LEU A 44 -4.42 -5.28 -6.70
N TYR A 45 -3.68 -6.34 -7.01
CA TYR A 45 -2.26 -6.43 -6.69
C TYR A 45 -1.44 -5.35 -7.42
N THR A 46 -1.75 -5.10 -8.69
CA THR A 46 -1.12 -4.05 -9.48
C THR A 46 -1.40 -2.68 -8.89
N LEU A 47 -2.67 -2.40 -8.54
CA LEU A 47 -3.05 -1.16 -7.87
C LEU A 47 -2.32 -0.99 -6.55
N TYR A 48 -2.31 -2.02 -5.70
CA TYR A 48 -1.57 -2.02 -4.43
C TYR A 48 -0.09 -1.67 -4.63
N MET A 49 0.58 -2.25 -5.62
CA MET A 49 1.98 -1.92 -5.90
C MET A 49 2.20 -0.45 -6.25
N ILE A 50 1.29 0.14 -7.03
CA ILE A 50 1.37 1.56 -7.42
C ILE A 50 1.19 2.44 -6.19
N PHE A 51 0.11 2.21 -5.42
CA PHE A 51 -0.16 2.95 -4.19
C PHE A 51 0.98 2.82 -3.18
N TYR A 52 1.54 1.62 -3.00
CA TYR A 52 2.64 1.39 -2.07
C TYR A 52 3.88 2.21 -2.45
N LYS A 53 4.24 2.27 -3.74
CA LYS A 53 5.37 3.10 -4.20
C LYS A 53 5.11 4.59 -3.95
N PHE A 54 3.91 5.05 -4.25
CA PHE A 54 3.51 6.44 -4.03
C PHE A 54 3.54 6.82 -2.55
N PHE A 55 2.92 5.99 -1.70
CA PHE A 55 2.89 6.20 -0.26
C PHE A 55 4.29 6.17 0.35
N LYS A 56 5.15 5.23 -0.08
CA LYS A 56 6.55 5.18 0.34
C LYS A 56 7.31 6.48 0.02
N ALA A 57 7.05 7.08 -1.14
CA ALA A 57 7.66 8.35 -1.51
C ALA A 57 7.18 9.50 -0.62
N ILE A 58 5.87 9.58 -0.35
CA ILE A 58 5.30 10.60 0.55
C ILE A 58 5.88 10.47 1.96
N VAL A 59 5.88 9.26 2.52
CA VAL A 59 6.45 9.01 3.84
C VAL A 59 7.93 9.38 3.88
N GLY A 60 8.67 9.09 2.82
CA GLY A 60 10.07 9.50 2.69
C GLY A 60 10.25 11.02 2.73
N LEU A 61 9.44 11.77 1.97
CA LEU A 61 9.46 13.23 1.99
C LEU A 61 9.09 13.80 3.36
N PHE A 62 8.08 13.24 4.01
CA PHE A 62 7.66 13.67 5.33
C PHE A 62 8.76 13.46 6.39
N MET A 63 9.41 12.28 6.38
CA MET A 63 10.56 12.01 7.25
C MET A 63 11.72 12.98 6.98
N PHE A 64 11.99 13.29 5.72
CA PHE A 64 13.02 14.26 5.35
C PHE A 64 12.69 15.67 5.86
N ALA A 65 11.44 16.12 5.73
CA ALA A 65 10.99 17.40 6.25
C ALA A 65 11.13 17.49 7.79
N ILE A 66 10.81 16.41 8.51
CA ILE A 66 11.02 16.33 9.96
C ILE A 66 12.50 16.47 10.31
N ILE A 67 13.39 15.78 9.59
CA ILE A 67 14.84 15.86 9.84
C ILE A 67 15.34 17.29 9.62
N LEU A 68 14.93 17.94 8.52
CA LEU A 68 15.28 19.35 8.26
C LEU A 68 14.78 20.27 9.37
N PHE A 69 13.56 20.04 9.86
CA PHE A 69 13.00 20.80 10.97
C PHE A 69 13.83 20.65 12.24
N ILE A 70 14.24 19.43 12.59
CA ILE A 70 15.10 19.16 13.75
C ILE A 70 16.46 19.86 13.59
N ILE A 71 17.08 19.79 12.41
CA ILE A 71 18.36 20.46 12.13
C ILE A 71 18.22 21.98 12.29
N TYR A 72 17.16 22.57 11.74
CA TYR A 72 16.86 23.99 11.88
C TYR A 72 16.68 24.40 13.35
N TYR A 73 15.96 23.59 14.13
CA TYR A 73 15.80 23.83 15.56
C TYR A 73 17.13 23.82 16.30
N ILE A 74 17.98 22.80 16.06
CA ILE A 74 19.31 22.70 16.67
C ILE A 74 20.19 23.90 16.28
N TYR A 75 20.14 24.30 15.01
CA TYR A 75 20.90 25.45 14.52
C TYR A 75 20.52 26.75 15.24
N ASN A 76 19.22 27.03 15.39
CA ASN A 76 18.74 28.21 16.14
C ASN A 76 19.11 28.13 17.62
N PHE A 77 19.02 26.95 18.23
CA PHE A 77 19.45 26.73 19.61
C PHE A 77 20.94 27.08 19.81
N ILE A 78 21.81 26.70 18.87
CA ILE A 78 23.24 27.01 18.93
C ILE A 78 23.52 28.51 18.70
N THR A 79 22.79 29.13 17.76
CA THR A 79 23.02 30.54 17.36
C THR A 79 22.32 31.56 18.24
N GLY A 80 21.42 31.13 19.14
CA GLY A 80 20.66 32.01 20.02
C GLY A 80 19.60 32.85 19.29
N ASN A 81 19.34 32.55 18.01
CA ASN A 81 18.31 33.22 17.23
C ASN A 81 16.92 32.74 17.67
N SER A 82 15.92 33.64 17.65
CA SER A 82 14.53 33.25 17.88
C SER A 82 14.07 32.26 16.81
N LEU A 83 13.27 31.28 17.22
CA LEU A 83 12.51 30.47 16.27
C LEU A 83 11.39 31.33 15.72
N ASP A 84 11.70 32.10 14.68
CA ASP A 84 10.69 32.79 13.88
C ASP A 84 10.01 31.72 13.04
N PHE A 85 9.06 31.02 13.65
CA PHE A 85 8.12 30.19 12.91
C PHE A 85 7.38 31.12 11.94
N MET A 86 7.23 30.65 10.69
CA MET A 86 6.50 31.35 9.63
C MET A 86 5.25 32.07 10.21
N PRO A 87 5.00 33.33 9.82
CA PRO A 87 3.82 34.06 10.27
C PRO A 87 2.59 33.48 9.58
N PHE A 88 2.00 32.44 10.18
CA PHE A 88 0.66 31.94 9.90
C PHE A 88 -0.05 31.71 11.23
#